data_AF-A0A7J6SX50-F1
#
_entry.id   AF-A0A7J6SX50-F1
#
_cell.length_a   1.000
_cell.length_b   1.000
_cell.length_c   1.000
_cell.angle_alpha   90.00
_cell.angle_beta   90.00
_cell.angle_gamma   90.00
#
_symmetry.space_group_name_H-M   'P 1'
#
loop_
_entity.id
_entity.type
_entity.pdbx_description
1 polymer ?
#
loop_
_entity_poly.entity_id
_entity_poly.type
_entity_poly.pdbx_seq_one_letter_code
_entity_poly.pdbx_strand_id
1 'polypeptide(L)'
;FYFLTPSSSMPDHVDLSTTSDVILHRQVRGYIDGCFDIMHSGHYNAIRQAKAQCDVLVVGIHSDEVIAKSKAPPVMKQEERYELLKHIKWVDEILYDAPYDISLKTLEKARADFCVHGDDMPVDASGKGVYDELRDAGVLRIIKRTEGVSTTDLVGRLLLLTKDHLSGSNLDGGLGPNERSCVS
;
A
#
# COMPACT_ATOMS: atom_id res chain seq x y z
N PHE A 1 -22.49 -44.77 -73.40
CA PHE A 1 -21.49 -45.77 -73.00
C PHE A 1 -21.35 -45.72 -71.49
N TYR A 2 -21.65 -46.85 -70.84
CA TYR A 2 -21.54 -47.08 -69.40
C TYR A 2 -20.08 -46.94 -68.91
N PHE A 3 -19.87 -46.50 -67.67
CA PHE A 3 -19.37 -47.35 -66.58
C PHE A 3 -19.65 -46.73 -65.20
N LEU A 4 -19.92 -47.62 -64.24
CA LEU A 4 -20.39 -47.43 -62.87
C LEU A 4 -19.24 -47.27 -61.85
N THR A 5 -19.51 -46.45 -60.81
CA THR A 5 -19.15 -46.38 -59.36
C THR A 5 -18.15 -47.42 -58.75
N PRO A 6 -17.45 -47.19 -57.59
CA PRO A 6 -18.07 -46.74 -56.32
C PRO A 6 -17.24 -45.98 -55.24
N SER A 7 -18.00 -45.38 -54.31
CA SER A 7 -17.82 -45.29 -52.83
C SER A 7 -16.44 -44.97 -52.23
N SER A 8 -16.37 -43.89 -51.45
CA SER A 8 -15.95 -43.97 -50.03
C SER A 8 -16.15 -42.66 -49.26
N SER A 9 -16.84 -42.78 -48.12
CA SER A 9 -16.70 -42.01 -46.87
C SER A 9 -16.76 -40.47 -46.91
N MET A 10 -17.83 -39.93 -46.33
CA MET A 10 -17.78 -38.62 -45.68
C MET A 10 -16.65 -38.63 -44.64
N PRO A 11 -15.77 -37.61 -44.59
CA PRO A 11 -15.03 -37.32 -43.38
C PRO A 11 -15.97 -36.65 -42.38
N ASP A 12 -15.90 -37.19 -41.17
CA ASP A 12 -16.60 -36.78 -39.97
C ASP A 12 -16.49 -35.28 -39.66
N HIS A 13 -17.49 -34.79 -38.93
CA HIS A 13 -17.45 -33.56 -38.16
C HIS A 13 -16.02 -33.20 -37.69
N VAL A 14 -15.43 -32.16 -38.28
CA VAL A 14 -14.36 -31.42 -37.62
C VAL A 14 -15.06 -30.50 -36.63
N ASP A 15 -15.19 -30.97 -35.40
CA ASP A 15 -15.45 -30.11 -34.25
C ASP A 15 -14.28 -29.13 -34.14
N LEU A 16 -14.47 -27.92 -34.66
CA LEU A 16 -13.54 -26.81 -34.50
C LEU A 16 -13.77 -26.15 -33.13
N SER A 17 -13.86 -26.96 -32.06
CA SER A 17 -13.58 -26.51 -30.71
C SER A 17 -12.07 -26.33 -30.59
N THR A 18 -11.58 -25.29 -31.26
CA THR A 18 -10.28 -24.69 -30.95
C THR A 18 -10.45 -24.07 -29.56
N THR A 19 -10.41 -24.93 -28.54
CA THR A 19 -10.17 -24.53 -27.17
C THR A 19 -8.75 -24.03 -27.18
N SER A 20 -8.60 -22.77 -27.57
CA SER A 20 -7.40 -22.01 -27.27
C SER A 20 -7.27 -22.09 -25.75
N ASP A 21 -6.37 -22.97 -25.30
CA ASP A 21 -5.85 -22.98 -23.95
C ASP A 21 -5.23 -21.61 -23.70
N VAL A 22 -6.07 -20.65 -23.31
CA VAL A 22 -5.63 -19.40 -22.74
C VAL A 22 -4.89 -19.82 -21.48
N ILE A 23 -3.56 -19.84 -21.52
CA ILE A 23 -2.76 -19.93 -20.31
C ILE A 23 -3.17 -18.73 -19.46
N LEU A 24 -4.07 -18.95 -18.50
CA LEU A 24 -4.49 -17.95 -17.54
C LEU A 24 -3.25 -17.62 -16.71
N HIS A 25 -2.57 -16.53 -17.07
CA HIS A 25 -1.47 -15.99 -16.29
C HIS A 25 -2.01 -15.63 -14.91
N ARG A 26 -1.57 -16.37 -13.87
CA ARG A 26 -1.96 -16.07 -12.49
C ARG A 26 -1.39 -14.72 -12.12
N GLN A 27 -2.25 -13.75 -11.83
CA GLN A 27 -1.83 -12.44 -11.35
C GLN A 27 -0.99 -12.57 -10.08
N VAL A 28 0.17 -11.93 -10.09
CA VAL A 28 1.06 -11.81 -8.94
C VAL A 28 0.52 -10.71 -8.03
N ARG A 29 0.33 -11.02 -6.74
CA ARG A 29 -0.27 -10.13 -5.75
C ARG A 29 0.78 -9.73 -4.70
N GLY A 30 0.99 -8.42 -4.55
CA GLY A 30 1.86 -7.86 -3.52
C GLY A 30 1.06 -7.28 -2.36
N TYR A 31 1.64 -7.27 -1.18
CA TYR A 31 1.07 -6.64 0.01
C TYR A 31 2.06 -5.61 0.60
N ILE A 32 1.57 -4.44 0.99
CA ILE A 32 2.34 -3.45 1.76
C ILE A 32 1.42 -2.91 2.84
N ASP A 33 1.92 -2.72 4.05
CA ASP A 33 1.15 -2.10 5.12
C ASP A 33 1.85 -0.91 5.74
N GLY A 34 1.05 -0.17 6.51
CA GLY A 34 1.55 0.99 7.18
C GLY A 34 0.48 1.77 7.89
N CYS A 35 0.97 2.73 8.66
CA CYS A 35 0.14 3.73 9.31
C CYS A 35 -0.39 4.74 8.29
N PHE A 36 0.43 5.17 7.32
CA PHE A 36 0.04 6.15 6.30
C PHE A 36 -0.49 7.47 6.87
N ASP A 37 0.06 7.90 8.01
CA ASP A 37 -0.29 9.16 8.65
C ASP A 37 0.45 10.36 8.02
N ILE A 38 -0.27 11.47 7.87
CA ILE A 38 0.13 12.65 7.07
C ILE A 38 0.79 12.21 5.75
N MET A 39 -0.04 11.76 4.80
CA MET A 39 0.43 11.19 3.55
C MET A 39 1.34 12.15 2.77
N HIS A 40 2.44 11.61 2.23
CA HIS A 40 3.51 12.40 1.63
C HIS A 40 4.27 11.60 0.55
N SER A 41 5.18 12.26 -0.17
CA SER A 41 5.96 11.68 -1.28
C SER A 41 6.64 10.36 -0.94
N GLY A 42 7.15 10.20 0.29
CA GLY A 42 7.70 8.94 0.77
C GLY A 42 6.73 7.75 0.72
N HIS A 43 5.49 7.92 1.23
CA HIS A 43 4.46 6.87 1.17
C HIS A 43 4.07 6.57 -0.28
N TYR A 44 3.85 7.59 -1.10
CA TYR A 44 3.49 7.42 -2.51
C TYR A 44 4.56 6.67 -3.29
N ASN A 45 5.84 6.99 -3.07
CA ASN A 45 6.95 6.30 -3.74
C ASN A 45 7.14 4.87 -3.21
N ALA A 46 6.87 4.61 -1.92
CA ALA A 46 6.90 3.24 -1.39
C ALA A 46 5.82 2.36 -2.05
N ILE A 47 4.57 2.86 -2.12
CA ILE A 47 3.46 2.19 -2.79
C ILE A 47 3.76 2.00 -4.29
N ARG A 48 4.33 3.00 -4.96
CA ARG A 48 4.77 2.89 -6.37
C ARG A 48 5.79 1.78 -6.57
N GLN A 49 6.81 1.70 -5.71
CA GLN A 49 7.84 0.66 -5.78
C GLN A 49 7.27 -0.73 -5.51
N ALA A 50 6.29 -0.85 -4.61
CA ALA A 50 5.59 -2.11 -4.34
C ALA A 50 4.73 -2.54 -5.56
N LYS A 51 3.94 -1.62 -6.12
CA LYS A 51 3.12 -1.88 -7.31
C LYS A 51 3.95 -2.27 -8.53
N ALA A 52 5.17 -1.75 -8.67
CA ALA A 52 6.06 -2.13 -9.78
C ALA A 52 6.50 -3.61 -9.74
N GLN A 53 6.22 -4.34 -8.66
CA GLN A 53 6.65 -5.72 -8.44
C GLN A 53 5.51 -6.75 -8.51
N CYS A 54 4.27 -6.29 -8.72
CA CYS A 54 3.07 -7.12 -8.75
C CYS A 54 2.03 -6.61 -9.77
N ASP A 55 1.10 -7.47 -10.13
CA ASP A 55 -0.05 -7.11 -10.97
C ASP A 55 -1.15 -6.43 -10.13
N VAL A 56 -1.31 -6.88 -8.87
CA VAL A 56 -2.27 -6.32 -7.90
C VAL A 56 -1.55 -6.01 -6.60
N LEU A 57 -1.72 -4.80 -6.07
CA LEU A 57 -1.20 -4.35 -4.79
C LEU A 57 -2.33 -4.18 -3.79
N VAL A 58 -2.24 -4.95 -2.71
CA VAL A 58 -3.10 -4.83 -1.53
C VAL A 58 -2.39 -3.97 -0.49
N VAL A 59 -3.03 -2.90 -0.04
CA VAL A 59 -2.48 -2.02 1.00
C VAL A 59 -3.16 -2.26 2.34
N GLY A 60 -2.42 -2.69 3.35
CA GLY A 60 -2.91 -2.84 4.71
C GLY A 60 -2.86 -1.53 5.48
N ILE A 61 -3.99 -1.10 6.05
CA ILE A 61 -4.05 0.09 6.90
C ILE A 61 -4.27 -0.32 8.36
N HIS A 62 -3.36 0.09 9.25
CA HIS A 62 -3.50 -0.20 10.68
C HIS A 62 -4.58 0.66 11.33
N SER A 63 -5.24 0.11 12.35
CA SER A 63 -6.19 0.84 13.19
C SER A 63 -5.48 1.80 14.16
N ASP A 64 -6.21 2.81 14.63
CA ASP A 64 -5.67 3.82 15.55
C ASP A 64 -5.23 3.17 16.88
N GLU A 65 -5.98 2.18 17.36
CA GLU A 65 -5.67 1.44 18.60
C GLU A 65 -4.41 0.59 18.45
N VAL A 66 -4.24 -0.04 17.29
CA VAL A 66 -3.08 -0.88 17.00
C VAL A 66 -1.82 -0.01 16.87
N ILE A 67 -1.94 1.14 16.20
CA ILE A 67 -0.84 2.11 16.09
C ILE A 67 -0.44 2.63 17.47
N ALA A 68 -1.41 3.06 18.30
CA ALA A 68 -1.16 3.66 19.61
C ALA A 68 -0.51 2.70 20.61
N LYS A 69 -0.64 1.38 20.42
CA LYS A 69 0.03 0.36 21.24
C LYS A 69 1.51 0.20 20.87
N SER A 70 1.85 0.38 19.60
CA SER A 70 3.21 0.16 19.09
C SER A 70 4.04 1.44 19.02
N LYS A 71 3.39 2.59 18.80
CA LYS A 71 4.04 3.91 18.66
C LYS A 71 3.10 5.06 19.08
N ALA A 72 3.56 6.30 18.87
CA ALA A 72 2.72 7.47 19.11
C ALA A 72 1.40 7.39 18.30
N PRO A 73 0.26 7.81 18.88
CA PRO A 73 -1.02 7.86 18.18
C PRO A 73 -0.91 8.66 16.87
N PRO A 74 -1.62 8.25 15.81
CA PRO A 74 -1.61 8.98 14.55
C PRO A 74 -2.33 10.33 14.71
N VAL A 75 -1.97 11.30 13.88
CA VAL A 75 -2.66 12.60 13.77
C VAL A 75 -4.00 12.42 13.05
N MET A 76 -4.01 11.67 11.95
CA MET A 76 -5.22 11.37 11.18
C MET A 76 -5.88 10.07 11.68
N LYS A 77 -7.20 10.08 11.78
CA LYS A 77 -8.01 8.89 12.08
C LYS A 77 -7.88 7.85 10.98
N GLN A 78 -8.14 6.60 11.33
CA GLN A 78 -8.09 5.51 10.35
C GLN A 78 -8.96 5.74 9.12
N GLU A 79 -10.17 6.26 9.29
CA GLU A 79 -11.09 6.52 8.18
C GLU A 79 -10.54 7.58 7.21
N GLU A 80 -9.87 8.61 7.74
CA GLU A 80 -9.24 9.67 6.95
C GLU A 80 -8.08 9.11 6.13
N ARG A 81 -7.23 8.30 6.78
CA ARG A 81 -6.10 7.61 6.14
C ARG A 81 -6.57 6.63 5.06
N TYR A 82 -7.65 5.89 5.33
CA TYR A 82 -8.27 4.96 4.40
C TYR A 82 -8.80 5.68 3.15
N GLU A 83 -9.52 6.80 3.33
CA GLU A 83 -10.04 7.56 2.21
C GLU A 83 -8.92 8.10 1.32
N LEU A 84 -7.82 8.58 1.91
CA LEU A 84 -6.64 9.01 1.14
C LEU A 84 -6.01 7.88 0.32
N LEU A 85 -5.93 6.66 0.87
CA LEU A 85 -5.36 5.51 0.16
C LEU A 85 -6.15 5.13 -1.10
N LYS A 86 -7.48 5.27 -1.08
CA LYS A 86 -8.35 4.94 -2.23
C LYS A 86 -8.07 5.77 -3.47
N HIS A 87 -7.52 6.98 -3.31
CA HIS A 87 -7.21 7.89 -4.41
C HIS A 87 -5.78 7.73 -4.96
N ILE A 88 -5.02 6.77 -4.45
CA ILE A 88 -3.67 6.50 -4.92
C ILE A 88 -3.72 5.53 -6.09
N LYS A 89 -3.31 5.99 -7.27
CA LYS A 89 -3.36 5.25 -8.54
C LYS A 89 -2.69 3.87 -8.57
N TRP A 90 -1.84 3.56 -7.59
CA TRP A 90 -1.09 2.30 -7.50
C TRP A 90 -1.71 1.31 -6.52
N VAL A 91 -2.75 1.71 -5.78
CA VAL A 91 -3.47 0.88 -4.82
C VAL A 91 -4.65 0.24 -5.52
N ASP A 92 -4.70 -1.09 -5.55
CA ASP A 92 -5.82 -1.81 -6.18
C ASP A 92 -6.84 -2.26 -5.12
N GLU A 93 -6.36 -2.71 -3.97
CA GLU A 93 -7.19 -3.19 -2.87
C GLU A 93 -6.65 -2.64 -1.53
N ILE A 94 -7.54 -2.49 -0.54
CA ILE A 94 -7.17 -2.05 0.80
C ILE A 94 -7.65 -3.07 1.82
N LEU A 95 -6.73 -3.56 2.64
CA LEU A 95 -7.03 -4.38 3.81
C LEU A 95 -7.21 -3.48 5.03
N TYR A 96 -8.47 -3.26 5.41
CA TYR A 96 -8.84 -2.52 6.63
C TYR A 96 -8.48 -3.32 7.89
N ASP A 97 -8.15 -2.61 8.97
CA ASP A 97 -7.69 -3.18 10.26
C ASP A 97 -6.55 -4.18 10.11
N ALA A 98 -5.51 -3.79 9.37
CA ALA A 98 -4.30 -4.58 9.27
C ALA A 98 -3.58 -4.64 10.62
N PRO A 99 -3.16 -5.83 11.08
CA PRO A 99 -2.40 -5.95 12.33
C PRO A 99 -1.04 -5.23 12.20
N TYR A 100 -0.46 -4.81 13.33
CA TYR A 100 0.91 -4.29 13.35
C TYR A 100 1.91 -5.43 13.19
N ASP A 101 1.70 -6.52 13.92
CA ASP A 101 2.50 -7.73 13.81
C ASP A 101 2.02 -8.56 12.61
N ILE A 102 2.74 -8.41 11.50
CA ILE A 102 2.47 -9.14 10.27
C ILE A 102 2.92 -10.60 10.41
N SER A 103 2.14 -11.52 9.84
CA SER A 103 2.43 -12.95 9.80
C SER A 103 2.04 -13.51 8.44
N LEU A 104 2.40 -14.77 8.17
CA LEU A 104 1.95 -15.46 6.95
C LEU A 104 0.42 -15.49 6.84
N LYS A 105 -0.30 -15.54 7.97
CA LYS A 105 -1.76 -15.46 8.01
C LYS A 105 -2.31 -14.12 7.51
N THR A 106 -1.59 -13.01 7.75
CA THR A 106 -1.96 -11.70 7.20
C THR A 106 -1.84 -11.70 5.68
N LEU A 107 -0.77 -12.31 5.16
CA LEU A 107 -0.57 -12.50 3.71
C LEU A 107 -1.67 -13.37 3.09
N GLU A 108 -2.05 -14.46 3.75
CA GLU A 108 -3.18 -15.31 3.34
C GLU A 108 -4.49 -14.51 3.29
N LYS A 109 -4.78 -13.68 4.31
CA LYS A 109 -5.97 -12.81 4.34
C LYS A 109 -5.97 -11.81 3.18
N ALA A 110 -4.81 -11.24 2.86
CA ALA A 110 -4.63 -10.34 1.71
C ALA A 110 -4.60 -11.08 0.35
N ARG A 111 -4.53 -12.42 0.37
CA ARG A 111 -4.28 -13.26 -0.81
C ARG A 111 -3.05 -12.79 -1.57
N ALA A 112 -2.00 -12.38 -0.86
CA ALA A 112 -0.77 -11.84 -1.44
C ALA A 112 0.32 -12.91 -1.46
N ASP A 113 1.14 -12.87 -2.52
CA ASP A 113 2.28 -13.76 -2.72
C ASP A 113 3.51 -13.34 -1.91
N PHE A 114 3.64 -12.04 -1.65
CA PHE A 114 4.75 -11.47 -0.89
C PHE A 114 4.37 -10.14 -0.22
N CYS A 115 5.12 -9.78 0.81
CA CYS A 115 5.09 -8.47 1.44
C CYS A 115 6.21 -7.59 0.90
N VAL A 116 5.96 -6.29 0.81
CA VAL A 116 6.94 -5.25 0.53
C VAL A 116 7.04 -4.33 1.74
N HIS A 117 8.25 -4.06 2.20
CA HIS A 117 8.51 -3.07 3.24
C HIS A 117 9.75 -2.23 2.92
N GLY A 118 9.86 -1.06 3.53
CA GLY A 118 11.08 -0.25 3.50
C GLY A 118 12.29 -0.97 4.13
N ASP A 119 13.47 -0.43 3.91
CA ASP A 119 14.72 -0.89 4.53
C ASP A 119 14.84 -0.52 6.03
N ASP A 120 13.86 0.20 6.56
CA ASP A 120 13.71 0.57 7.97
C ASP A 120 12.86 -0.44 8.76
N MET A 121 13.38 -1.65 8.95
CA MET A 121 12.65 -2.73 9.64
C MET A 121 12.33 -2.40 11.10
N PRO A 122 11.04 -2.40 11.50
CA PRO A 122 10.67 -2.24 12.88
C PRO A 122 10.99 -3.51 13.69
N VAL A 123 11.47 -3.28 14.91
CA VAL A 123 11.63 -4.29 15.95
C VAL A 123 10.59 -4.05 17.03
N ASP A 124 10.07 -5.13 17.60
CA ASP A 124 9.17 -5.06 18.75
C ASP A 124 9.94 -4.79 20.06
N ALA A 125 9.20 -4.67 21.16
CA ALA A 125 9.78 -4.42 22.48
C ALA A 125 10.69 -5.55 23.00
N SER A 126 10.57 -6.76 22.42
CA SER A 126 11.42 -7.91 22.73
C SER A 126 12.68 -7.97 21.89
N GLY A 127 12.82 -7.07 20.91
CA GLY A 127 13.93 -7.04 19.95
C GLY A 127 13.74 -7.97 18.75
N LYS A 128 12.58 -8.63 18.63
CA LYS A 128 12.23 -9.45 17.46
C LYS A 128 11.75 -8.54 16.34
N GLY A 129 12.18 -8.80 15.10
CA GLY A 129 11.72 -8.03 13.95
C GLY A 129 10.27 -8.38 13.60
N VAL A 130 9.47 -7.35 13.34
CA VAL A 130 8.04 -7.51 13.00
C VAL A 130 7.85 -8.36 11.73
N TYR A 131 8.77 -8.24 10.76
CA TYR A 131 8.72 -8.94 9.46
C TYR A 131 9.60 -10.19 9.40
N ASP A 132 10.17 -10.64 10.53
CA ASP A 132 11.13 -11.75 10.57
C ASP A 132 10.54 -13.04 9.98
N GLU A 133 9.30 -13.37 10.34
CA GLU A 133 8.59 -14.56 9.84
C GLU A 133 8.49 -14.58 8.31
N LEU A 134 8.18 -13.43 7.71
CA LEU A 134 8.03 -13.31 6.25
C LEU A 134 9.38 -13.33 5.54
N ARG A 135 10.42 -12.75 6.16
CA ARG A 135 11.78 -12.83 5.66
C ARG A 135 12.25 -14.28 5.63
N ASP A 136 12.08 -15.00 6.73
CA ASP A 136 12.55 -16.38 6.88
C ASP A 136 11.79 -17.33 5.93
N ALA A 137 10.53 -17.02 5.62
CA ALA A 137 9.73 -17.71 4.60
C ALA A 137 10.07 -17.31 3.15
N GLY A 138 10.96 -16.34 2.92
CA GLY A 138 11.36 -15.88 1.59
C GLY A 138 10.30 -15.06 0.85
N VAL A 139 9.30 -14.53 1.56
CA VAL A 139 8.17 -13.78 1.00
C VAL A 139 8.21 -12.28 1.35
N LEU A 140 9.34 -11.78 1.86
CA LEU A 140 9.57 -10.36 2.12
C LEU A 140 10.46 -9.74 1.04
N ARG A 141 10.04 -8.61 0.48
CA ARG A 141 10.81 -7.80 -0.48
C ARG A 141 11.08 -6.42 0.10
N ILE A 142 12.30 -5.94 -0.09
CA ILE A 142 12.75 -4.66 0.46
C ILE A 142 12.77 -3.60 -0.63
N ILE A 143 12.27 -2.41 -0.31
CA ILE A 143 12.34 -1.21 -1.15
C ILE A 143 13.10 -0.10 -0.43
N LYS A 144 13.73 0.78 -1.20
CA LYS A 144 14.49 1.90 -0.61
C LYS A 144 13.53 2.96 -0.10
N ARG A 145 13.74 3.41 1.14
CA ARG A 145 13.02 4.57 1.70
C ARG A 145 13.35 5.85 0.93
N THR A 146 12.35 6.72 0.79
CA THR A 146 12.56 8.04 0.16
C THR A 146 13.23 8.97 1.17
N GLU A 147 14.40 9.50 0.80
CA GLU A 147 15.18 10.40 1.65
C GLU A 147 14.55 11.81 1.69
N GLY A 148 14.77 12.54 2.80
CA GLY A 148 14.35 13.94 2.95
C GLY A 148 12.85 14.17 3.20
N VAL A 149 12.09 13.10 3.52
CA VAL A 149 10.67 13.22 3.87
C VAL A 149 10.24 12.16 4.90
N SER A 150 9.51 12.61 5.93
CA SER A 150 8.82 11.74 6.89
C SER A 150 7.69 12.50 7.57
N THR A 151 6.72 11.79 8.15
CA THR A 151 5.69 12.36 9.02
C THR A 151 6.32 13.18 10.15
N THR A 152 7.37 12.67 10.81
CA THR A 152 8.09 13.36 11.88
C THR A 152 8.68 14.69 11.42
N ASP A 153 9.28 14.71 10.24
CA ASP A 153 9.86 15.92 9.65
C ASP A 153 8.77 16.94 9.27
N LEU A 154 7.68 16.51 8.62
CA LEU A 154 6.55 17.40 8.29
C LEU A 154 5.90 18.01 9.54
N VAL A 155 5.64 17.20 10.58
CA VAL A 155 5.12 17.68 11.86
C VAL A 155 6.12 18.61 12.54
N GLY A 156 7.41 18.28 12.52
CA GLY A 156 8.46 19.12 13.07
C GLY A 156 8.51 20.51 12.42
N ARG A 157 8.43 20.58 11.09
CA ARG A 157 8.35 21.86 10.35
C ARG A 157 7.11 22.66 10.74
N LEU A 158 5.95 22.01 10.86
CA LEU A 158 4.71 22.68 11.28
C LEU A 158 4.83 23.28 12.68
N LEU A 159 5.39 22.52 13.63
CA LEU A 159 5.60 22.98 15.01
C LEU A 159 6.62 24.11 15.11
N LEU A 160 7.65 24.14 14.26
CA LEU A 160 8.61 25.23 14.22
C LEU A 160 7.97 26.56 13.77
N LEU A 161 7.06 26.51 12.80
CA LEU A 161 6.34 27.71 12.32
C LEU A 161 5.33 28.25 13.33
N THR A 162 4.86 27.42 14.27
CA THR A 162 3.87 27.81 15.28
C THR A 162 4.47 28.07 16.66
N LYS A 163 5.79 27.92 16.82
CA LYS A 163 6.48 28.10 18.10
C LYS A 163 6.16 29.45 18.75
N ASP A 164 6.18 30.52 17.97
CA ASP A 164 5.91 31.89 18.46
C ASP A 164 4.42 32.12 18.77
N HIS A 165 3.51 31.40 18.10
CA HIS A 165 2.07 31.45 18.36
C HIS A 165 1.66 30.68 19.64
N LEU A 166 2.44 29.67 20.03
CA LEU A 166 2.18 28.80 21.19
C LEU A 166 2.93 29.23 22.44
N SER A 167 4.12 29.83 22.31
CA SER A 167 4.78 30.54 23.40
C SER A 167 4.13 31.92 23.52
N GLY A 168 3.20 32.09 24.45
CA GLY A 168 2.43 33.32 24.64
C GLY A 168 3.27 34.58 24.92
N SER A 169 3.92 35.10 23.89
CA SER A 169 4.41 36.48 23.81
C SER A 169 3.28 37.36 23.27
N ASN A 170 2.15 37.35 23.97
CA ASN A 170 1.28 38.53 24.02
C ASN A 170 1.99 39.56 24.90
N LEU A 171 3.07 40.16 24.38
CA LEU A 171 3.60 41.42 24.86
C LEU A 171 3.90 42.27 23.62
N ASP A 172 2.93 43.12 23.32
CA ASP A 172 2.98 44.34 22.52
C ASP A 172 3.28 44.27 21.02
N GLY A 173 2.28 44.71 20.23
CA GLY A 173 2.49 45.21 18.87
C GLY A 173 1.30 44.96 17.94
N GLY A 174 0.29 45.81 17.99
CA GLY A 174 -0.91 45.68 17.16
C GLY A 174 -0.63 45.65 15.65
N LEU A 175 -1.33 44.74 14.97
CA LEU A 175 -1.57 44.81 13.52
C LEU A 175 -3.07 44.58 13.29
N GLY A 176 -3.70 45.55 12.61
CA GLY A 176 -5.14 45.63 12.40
C GLY A 176 -5.70 44.57 11.45
N PRO A 177 -7.04 44.46 11.35
CA PRO A 177 -7.71 43.43 10.58
C PRO A 177 -7.68 43.77 9.09
N ASN A 178 -6.59 43.44 8.40
CA ASN A 178 -6.57 43.36 6.94
C ASN A 178 -5.36 42.57 6.47
N GLU A 179 -5.50 41.24 6.42
CA GLU A 179 -4.84 40.31 5.48
C GLU A 179 -5.17 38.88 5.90
N ARG A 180 -6.41 38.47 5.65
CA ARG A 180 -6.69 37.05 5.39
C ARG A 180 -7.10 36.94 3.93
N SER A 181 -6.13 37.14 3.04
CA SER A 181 -6.25 36.64 1.68
C SER A 181 -6.10 35.13 1.73
N CYS A 182 -7.12 34.45 1.23
CA CYS A 182 -7.21 33.07 0.78
C CYS A 182 -5.94 32.21 0.94
N VAL A 183 -6.09 31.09 1.62
CA VAL A 183 -5.33 29.88 1.27
C VAL A 183 -6.37 28.84 0.89
N SER A 184 -6.32 28.49 -0.39
CA SER A 184 -7.17 27.54 -1.14
C SER A 184 -7.28 26.17 -0.49
#